data_AF-A0A357BI84-F1
#
_entry.id   AF-A0A357BI84-F1
#
_cell.length_a   1.000
_cell.length_b   1.000
_cell.length_c   1.000
_cell.angle_alpha   90.00
_cell.angle_beta   90.00
_cell.angle_gamma   90.00
#
_symmetry.space_group_name_H-M   'P 1'
#
loop_
_entity.id
_entity.type
_entity.pdbx_description
1 polymer ?
#
loop_
_entity_poly.entity_id
_entity_poly.type
_entity_poly.pdbx_seq_one_letter_code
_entity_poly.pdbx_strand_id
1 'polypeptide(L)'
;MLKPKREKKKLQDDPAYQKLVENLRRIIDDAAAKGIDLFPRWDILECRACKAYEDDTTNMGRVVCAGPDTPPVPGEFIILDWNERTYHRGRITYCKTTYDFICSVCGVQQQAFIRNRYED
;
A
#
# COMPACT_ATOMS: atom_id res chain seq x y z
N MET A 1 -8.57 -36.05 23.97
CA MET A 1 -8.81 -35.65 22.57
C MET A 1 -8.63 -34.14 22.44
N LEU A 2 -7.52 -33.69 21.84
CA LEU A 2 -7.31 -32.27 21.55
C LEU A 2 -8.23 -31.87 20.40
N LYS A 3 -9.10 -30.88 20.62
CA LYS A 3 -9.96 -30.33 19.55
C LYS A 3 -9.07 -29.79 18.42
N PRO A 4 -9.37 -30.07 17.14
CA PRO A 4 -8.63 -29.49 16.04
C PRO A 4 -8.70 -27.97 16.13
N LYS A 5 -7.54 -27.32 16.08
CA LYS A 5 -7.41 -25.87 16.06
C LYS A 5 -8.14 -25.39 14.80
N ARG A 6 -9.29 -24.74 14.95
CA ARG A 6 -9.99 -24.11 13.81
C ARG A 6 -9.01 -23.13 13.18
N GLU A 7 -8.53 -23.44 11.99
CA GLU A 7 -7.78 -22.47 11.19
C GLU A 7 -8.69 -21.27 10.98
N LYS A 8 -8.24 -20.11 11.46
CA LYS A 8 -8.93 -18.85 11.19
C LYS A 8 -8.80 -18.61 9.68
N LYS A 9 -9.91 -18.66 8.95
CA LYS A 9 -9.95 -18.23 7.55
C LYS A 9 -9.35 -16.83 7.46
N LYS A 10 -8.38 -16.64 6.58
CA LYS A 10 -7.77 -15.32 6.38
C LYS A 10 -8.76 -14.46 5.59
N LEU A 11 -8.82 -13.16 5.89
CA LEU A 11 -9.74 -12.23 5.22
C LEU A 11 -9.51 -12.18 3.70
N GLN A 12 -8.25 -12.31 3.27
CA GLN A 12 -7.84 -12.39 1.87
C GLN A 12 -8.44 -13.57 1.09
N ASP A 13 -8.88 -14.62 1.79
CA ASP A 13 -9.51 -15.81 1.20
C ASP A 13 -11.04 -15.68 1.14
N ASP A 14 -11.61 -14.57 1.63
CA ASP A 14 -13.04 -14.28 1.59
C ASP A 14 -13.44 -13.74 0.18
N PRO A 15 -14.36 -14.41 -0.54
CA PRO A 15 -14.78 -13.97 -1.88
C PRO A 15 -15.42 -12.58 -1.92
N ALA A 16 -16.12 -12.17 -0.85
CA ALA A 16 -16.73 -10.85 -0.77
C ALA A 16 -15.65 -9.77 -0.62
N TYR A 17 -14.61 -10.06 0.15
CA TYR A 17 -13.45 -9.19 0.30
C TYR A 17 -12.68 -9.03 -1.02
N GLN A 18 -12.41 -10.13 -1.73
CA GLN A 18 -11.75 -10.09 -3.05
C GLN A 18 -12.55 -9.25 -4.04
N LYS A 19 -13.87 -9.43 -4.11
CA LYS A 19 -14.76 -8.64 -4.97
C LYS A 19 -14.75 -7.14 -4.62
N LEU A 20 -14.64 -6.80 -3.33
CA LEU A 20 -14.52 -5.39 -2.90
C LEU A 20 -13.22 -4.77 -3.43
N VAL A 21 -12.09 -5.47 -3.27
CA VAL A 21 -10.77 -5.00 -3.75
C VAL A 21 -10.77 -4.82 -5.27
N GLU A 22 -11.33 -5.77 -6.01
CA GLU A 22 -11.49 -5.66 -7.47
C GLU A 22 -12.31 -4.44 -7.87
N ASN A 23 -13.44 -4.20 -7.20
CA ASN A 23 -14.28 -3.03 -7.48
C ASN A 23 -13.55 -1.71 -7.20
N LEU A 24 -12.81 -1.63 -6.10
CA LEU A 24 -12.02 -0.45 -5.76
C LEU A 24 -10.93 -0.18 -6.81
N ARG A 25 -10.19 -1.22 -7.24
CA ARG A 25 -9.20 -1.11 -8.31
C ARG A 25 -9.80 -0.57 -9.60
N ARG A 26 -10.94 -1.12 -10.01
CA ARG A 26 -11.63 -0.64 -11.22
C ARG A 26 -12.01 0.84 -11.13
N ILE A 27 -12.47 1.31 -9.97
CA ILE A 27 -12.80 2.73 -9.78
C ILE A 27 -11.55 3.61 -9.93
N ILE A 28 -10.41 3.17 -9.39
CA ILE A 28 -9.13 3.86 -9.48
C ILE A 28 -8.64 3.90 -10.93
N ASP A 29 -8.68 2.75 -11.63
CA ASP A 29 -8.29 2.65 -13.04
C ASP A 29 -9.18 3.53 -13.94
N ASP A 30 -10.49 3.52 -13.72
CA ASP A 30 -11.44 4.38 -14.44
C ASP A 30 -11.19 5.87 -14.17
N ALA A 31 -10.77 6.24 -12.97
CA ALA A 31 -10.38 7.61 -12.63
C ALA A 31 -9.09 8.02 -13.35
N ALA A 32 -8.08 7.16 -13.34
CA ALA A 32 -6.82 7.37 -14.06
C ALA A 32 -7.05 7.52 -15.58
N ALA A 33 -7.89 6.66 -16.17
CA ALA A 33 -8.25 6.72 -17.59
C ALA A 33 -8.96 8.02 -17.98
N LYS A 34 -9.61 8.70 -17.02
CA LYS A 34 -10.23 10.02 -17.20
C LYS A 34 -9.24 11.18 -16.97
N GLY A 35 -7.97 10.89 -16.71
CA GLY A 35 -6.94 11.89 -16.45
C GLY A 35 -7.05 12.53 -15.07
N ILE A 36 -7.74 11.89 -14.12
CA ILE A 36 -7.72 12.35 -12.72
C ILE A 36 -6.30 12.13 -12.20
N ASP A 37 -5.69 13.20 -11.69
CA ASP A 37 -4.39 13.12 -11.02
C ASP A 37 -4.55 12.32 -9.72
N LEU A 38 -4.04 11.09 -9.74
CA LEU A 38 -4.00 10.21 -8.58
C LEU A 38 -2.80 10.49 -7.66
N PHE A 39 -2.04 11.56 -7.95
CA PHE A 39 -0.81 11.96 -7.28
C PHE A 39 0.25 10.85 -7.29
N PRO A 40 1.22 10.88 -8.23
CA PRO A 40 2.28 9.90 -8.22
C PRO A 40 3.05 9.98 -6.91
N ARG A 41 2.95 8.93 -6.09
CA ARG A 41 3.72 8.81 -4.84
C ARG A 41 5.03 8.08 -5.11
N TRP A 42 6.11 8.56 -4.53
CA TRP A 42 7.43 7.93 -4.58
C TRP A 42 7.72 7.04 -3.37
N ASP A 43 6.92 7.22 -2.33
CA ASP A 43 7.02 6.51 -1.07
C ASP A 43 6.57 5.05 -1.22
N ILE A 44 7.40 4.13 -0.73
CA ILE A 44 7.16 2.68 -0.70
C ILE A 44 6.60 2.28 0.67
N LEU A 45 5.51 1.52 0.68
CA LEU A 45 4.82 1.10 1.90
C LEU A 45 5.07 -0.39 2.23
N GLU A 46 5.07 -0.71 3.52
CA GLU A 46 5.12 -2.08 4.05
C GLU A 46 3.86 -2.37 4.88
N CYS A 47 3.23 -3.51 4.64
CA CYS A 47 2.17 -4.04 5.46
C CYS A 47 2.72 -4.72 6.72
N ARG A 48 2.40 -4.17 7.89
CA ARG A 48 2.85 -4.72 9.18
C ARG A 48 2.23 -6.09 9.50
N ALA A 49 1.06 -6.38 8.94
CA ALA A 49 0.31 -7.61 9.24
C ALA A 49 0.83 -8.83 8.48
N CYS A 50 1.10 -8.70 7.18
CA CYS A 50 1.55 -9.82 6.33
C CYS A 50 2.97 -9.68 5.79
N LYS A 51 3.66 -8.57 6.08
CA LYS A 51 5.02 -8.29 5.60
C LYS A 51 5.17 -8.12 4.08
N ALA A 52 4.05 -8.03 3.36
CA ALA A 52 4.07 -7.57 1.99
C ALA A 52 4.55 -6.12 1.93
N TYR A 53 5.30 -5.78 0.89
CA TYR A 53 5.80 -4.42 0.68
C TYR A 53 5.72 -4.07 -0.81
N GLU A 54 5.75 -2.79 -1.10
CA GLU A 54 5.79 -2.30 -2.48
C GLU A 54 7.23 -2.15 -2.95
N ASP A 55 7.46 -2.17 -4.26
CA ASP A 55 8.76 -1.87 -4.82
C ASP A 55 8.59 -1.24 -6.21
N ASP A 56 9.61 -0.54 -6.70
CA ASP A 56 9.62 0.04 -8.04
C ASP A 56 10.64 -0.70 -8.91
N THR A 57 10.13 -1.42 -9.90
CA THR A 57 10.95 -2.21 -10.83
C THR A 57 11.12 -1.46 -12.15
N THR A 58 12.28 -1.61 -12.78
CA THR A 58 12.60 -0.98 -14.08
C THR A 58 11.68 -1.42 -15.21
N ASN A 59 11.13 -2.64 -15.16
CA ASN A 59 10.35 -3.21 -16.27
C ASN A 59 8.83 -3.20 -16.04
N MET A 60 8.37 -3.28 -14.79
CA MET A 60 6.94 -3.42 -14.46
C MET A 60 6.38 -2.17 -13.79
N GLY A 61 7.22 -1.17 -13.49
CA GLY A 61 6.84 -0.06 -12.63
C GLY A 61 6.65 -0.55 -11.19
N ARG A 62 5.64 0.01 -10.51
CA ARG A 62 5.33 -0.35 -9.13
C ARG A 62 4.74 -1.76 -9.02
N VAL A 63 5.28 -2.53 -8.08
CA VAL A 63 4.88 -3.90 -7.79
C VAL A 63 4.61 -4.09 -6.31
N VAL A 64 3.88 -5.15 -5.98
CA VAL A 64 3.70 -5.65 -4.61
C VAL A 64 4.43 -6.99 -4.45
N CYS A 65 5.32 -7.06 -3.47
CA CYS A 65 6.07 -8.23 -3.06
C CYS A 65 5.41 -8.87 -1.84
N ALA A 66 4.75 -10.02 -2.01
CA ALA A 66 4.04 -10.70 -0.91
C ALA A 66 4.95 -11.50 0.04
N GLY A 67 6.21 -11.72 -0.34
CA GLY A 67 7.20 -12.46 0.43
C GLY A 67 8.43 -12.80 -0.43
N PRO A 68 9.51 -13.33 0.17
CA PRO A 68 10.78 -13.60 -0.53
C PRO A 68 10.64 -14.64 -1.66
N ASP A 69 9.71 -15.60 -1.51
CA ASP A 69 9.52 -16.70 -2.47
C ASP A 69 8.35 -16.46 -3.44
N THR A 70 7.69 -15.30 -3.36
CA THR A 70 6.55 -14.97 -4.21
C THR A 70 6.98 -13.94 -5.26
N PRO A 71 6.76 -14.22 -6.56
CA PRO A 71 7.06 -13.25 -7.61
C PRO A 71 6.33 -11.92 -7.35
N PRO A 72 7.00 -10.77 -7.59
CA PRO A 72 6.33 -9.47 -7.53
C PRO A 72 5.19 -9.41 -8.54
N VAL A 73 4.07 -8.83 -8.12
CA VAL A 73 2.88 -8.66 -8.96
C VAL A 73 2.69 -7.18 -9.25
N PRO A 74 2.40 -6.76 -10.50
CA PRO A 74 2.09 -5.37 -10.80
C PRO A 74 0.97 -4.83 -9.90
N GLY A 75 1.15 -3.61 -9.41
CA GLY A 75 0.16 -2.90 -8.63
C GLY A 75 0.72 -2.33 -7.34
N GLU A 76 -0.18 -1.84 -6.52
CA GLU A 76 0.13 -1.13 -5.29
C GLU A 76 -0.88 -1.44 -4.18
N PHE A 77 -0.62 -0.94 -2.98
CA PHE A 77 -1.60 -0.80 -1.93
C PHE A 77 -2.61 0.30 -2.26
N ILE A 78 -3.83 0.13 -1.74
CA ILE A 78 -4.91 1.07 -1.98
C ILE A 78 -4.80 2.18 -0.94
N ILE A 79 -4.46 3.39 -1.38
CA ILE A 79 -4.43 4.56 -0.51
C ILE A 79 -5.87 5.05 -0.28
N LEU A 80 -6.24 5.21 0.99
CA LEU A 80 -7.52 5.76 1.41
C LEU A 80 -7.42 7.26 1.70
N ASP A 81 -6.32 7.66 2.33
CA ASP A 81 -6.05 9.04 2.71
C ASP A 81 -4.54 9.29 2.78
N TRP A 82 -4.15 10.54 2.55
CA TRP A 82 -2.77 10.99 2.57
C TRP A 82 -2.69 12.42 3.09
N ASN A 83 -1.68 12.68 3.93
CA ASN A 83 -1.38 14.01 4.42
C ASN A 83 0.13 14.24 4.48
N GLU A 84 0.60 15.30 3.86
CA GLU A 84 1.99 15.75 3.91
C GLU A 84 2.14 17.00 4.79
N ARG A 85 3.18 17.01 5.62
CA ARG A 85 3.58 18.19 6.40
C ARG A 85 5.05 18.46 6.22
N THR A 86 5.37 19.69 5.85
CA THR A 86 6.74 20.16 5.65
C THR A 86 7.08 21.25 6.64
N TYR A 87 8.28 21.20 7.23
CA TYR A 87 8.78 22.26 8.10
C TYR A 87 10.29 22.45 7.93
N HIS A 88 10.76 23.68 8.14
CA HIS A 88 12.16 24.06 7.98
C HIS A 88 12.86 24.26 9.32
N ARG A 89 14.13 23.83 9.42
CA ARG A 89 15.01 24.15 10.55
C ARG A 89 16.42 24.42 10.03
N GLY A 90 16.77 25.70 9.91
CA GLY A 90 18.03 26.09 9.25
C GLY A 90 17.97 25.79 7.76
N ARG A 91 19.00 25.13 7.22
CA ARG A 91 19.08 24.67 5.82
C ARG A 91 18.47 23.28 5.59
N ILE A 92 17.76 22.75 6.58
CA ILE A 92 17.17 21.41 6.51
C ILE A 92 15.66 21.53 6.38
N THR A 93 15.14 20.96 5.32
CA THR A 93 13.71 20.77 5.07
C THR A 93 13.31 19.37 5.55
N TYR A 94 12.32 19.29 6.44
CA TYR A 94 11.79 18.04 6.96
C TYR A 94 10.40 17.80 6.38
N CYS A 95 10.20 16.64 5.77
CA CYS A 95 8.91 16.22 5.23
C CYS A 95 8.39 15.03 6.06
N LYS A 96 7.13 15.10 6.49
CA LYS A 96 6.42 13.99 7.11
C LYS A 96 5.17 13.68 6.28
N THR A 97 5.14 12.49 5.71
CA THR A 97 3.99 11.98 4.98
C THR A 97 3.29 10.92 5.82
N THR A 98 1.96 11.02 5.91
CA THR A 98 1.10 10.03 6.58
C THR A 98 0.18 9.42 5.55
N TYR A 99 0.09 8.09 5.53
CA TYR A 99 -0.78 7.34 4.63
C TYR A 99 -1.72 6.47 5.46
N ASP A 100 -3.02 6.51 5.14
CA ASP A 100 -3.97 5.45 5.50
C ASP A 100 -4.22 4.60 4.25
N PHE A 101 -4.05 3.28 4.37
CA PHE A 101 -4.06 2.40 3.21
C PHE A 101 -4.53 0.99 3.55
N ILE A 102 -5.05 0.30 2.54
CA ILE A 102 -5.40 -1.12 2.58
C ILE A 102 -4.31 -1.92 1.88
N CYS A 103 -3.72 -2.89 2.59
CA CYS A 103 -2.80 -3.83 1.98
C CYS A 103 -3.52 -4.67 0.93
N SER A 104 -3.10 -4.60 -0.33
CA SER A 104 -3.74 -5.33 -1.42
C SER A 104 -3.49 -6.86 -1.39
N VAL A 105 -2.64 -7.35 -0.48
CA VAL A 105 -2.39 -8.79 -0.26
C VAL A 105 -3.31 -9.37 0.82
N CYS A 106 -3.25 -8.85 2.05
CA CYS A 106 -3.98 -9.42 3.19
C CYS A 106 -5.26 -8.68 3.55
N GLY A 107 -5.42 -7.47 3.02
CA GLY A 107 -6.60 -6.66 3.17
C GLY A 107 -6.75 -5.85 4.45
N VAL A 108 -5.72 -5.84 5.27
CA VAL A 108 -5.69 -5.06 6.50
C VAL A 108 -5.51 -3.58 6.15
N GLN A 109 -6.42 -2.75 6.66
CA GLN A 109 -6.26 -1.30 6.72
C GLN A 109 -5.23 -0.94 7.80
N GLN A 110 -4.32 -0.02 7.49
CA GLN A 110 -3.29 0.43 8.42
C GLN A 110 -2.77 1.81 8.05
N GLN A 111 -2.05 2.43 9.00
CA GLN A 111 -1.42 3.73 8.83
C GLN A 111 0.11 3.62 8.78
N ALA A 112 0.72 4.29 7.81
CA ALA A 112 2.17 4.45 7.68
C ALA A 112 2.59 5.92 7.87
N PHE A 113 3.81 6.10 8.36
CA PHE A 113 4.45 7.41 8.49
C PHE A 113 5.82 7.34 7.83
N ILE A 114 6.05 8.21 6.85
CA ILE A 114 7.34 8.36 6.19
C ILE A 114 7.90 9.73 6.56
N ARG A 115 9.19 9.75 6.86
CA ARG A 115 9.91 10.96 7.30
C ARG A 115 11.16 11.10 6.46
N ASN A 116 11.18 12.13 5.63
CA ASN A 116 12.32 12.47 4.80
C ASN A 116 12.91 13.80 5.27
N ARG A 117 14.18 14.01 4.96
CA ARG A 117 14.86 15.28 5.19
C ARG A 117 15.78 15.57 4.00
N TYR A 118 15.85 16.84 3.63
CA TYR A 118 16.68 17.33 2.54
C TYR A 118 17.46 18.54 3.03
N GLU A 119 18.69 18.69 2.56
CA GLU A 119 19.49 19.89 2.77
C GLU A 119 19.32 20.77 1.54
N ASP A 120 18.99 22.05 1.76
CA ASP A 120 18.72 23.04 0.71
C ASP A 120 20.01 23.51 -0.01
#